data_AF-A0A962U652-F1
#
_entry.id   AF-A0A962U652-F1
#
_cell.length_a   1.000
_cell.length_b   1.000
_cell.length_c   1.000
_cell.angle_alpha   90.00
_cell.angle_beta   90.00
_cell.angle_gamma   90.00
#
_symmetry.space_group_name_H-M   'P 1'
#
loop_
_entity.id
_entity.type
_entity.pdbx_description
1 polymer ?
#
loop_
_entity_poly.entity_id
_entity_poly.type
_entity_poly.pdbx_seq_one_letter_code
_entity_poly.pdbx_strand_id
1 'polypeptide(L)'
;DEQRFAVIIEYLIFQLQVVDRLALLRLGLDDDDRRQLVVTLARHLAGHLHDNSVDIFGPGDFVNPFIAKLNRRGTEYAELNYGEDGPSYPFMRHLGYEIQQIMGESQANRWVIDQVMDKDGVDIDREIRRAMDNLFE
;
A
#
# COMPACT_ATOMS: atom_id res chain seq x y z
N ASP A 1 -9.01 12.94 12.53
CA ASP A 1 -9.05 11.63 11.82
C ASP A 1 -8.47 11.66 10.41
N GLU A 2 -8.46 12.80 9.71
CA GLU A 2 -7.91 12.91 8.35
C GLU A 2 -6.46 12.43 8.21
N GLN A 3 -5.55 12.85 9.10
CA GLN A 3 -4.15 12.41 9.07
C GLN A 3 -4.03 10.88 9.19
N ARG A 4 -4.83 10.26 10.07
CA ARG A 4 -4.84 8.81 10.27
C ARG A 4 -5.30 8.09 8.99
N PHE A 5 -6.37 8.58 8.37
CA PHE A 5 -6.86 8.04 7.09
C PHE A 5 -5.85 8.18 5.97
N ALA A 6 -5.16 9.33 5.90
CA ALA A 6 -4.10 9.54 4.91
C ALA A 6 -2.97 8.51 5.06
N VAL A 7 -2.59 8.16 6.30
CA VAL A 7 -1.62 7.09 6.59
C VAL A 7 -2.15 5.71 6.19
N ILE A 8 -3.40 5.39 6.53
CA ILE A 8 -4.05 4.12 6.14
C ILE A 8 -4.03 3.96 4.62
N ILE A 9 -4.32 5.03 3.87
CA ILE A 9 -4.29 5.00 2.40
C ILE A 9 -2.90 4.63 1.87
N GLU A 10 -1.81 5.16 2.44
CA GLU A 10 -0.45 4.78 2.01
C GLU A 10 -0.16 3.30 2.28
N TYR A 11 -0.57 2.77 3.45
CA TYR A 11 -0.42 1.34 3.73
C TYR A 11 -1.24 0.46 2.78
N LEU A 12 -2.49 0.84 2.47
CA LEU A 12 -3.33 0.09 1.51
C LEU A 12 -2.70 0.05 0.12
N ILE A 13 -2.16 1.18 -0.34
CA ILE A 13 -1.48 1.27 -1.64
C ILE A 13 -0.23 0.39 -1.61
N PHE A 14 0.59 0.47 -0.57
CA PHE A 14 1.78 -0.37 -0.42
C PHE A 14 1.45 -1.86 -0.45
N GLN A 15 0.44 -2.30 0.30
CA GLN A 15 -0.03 -3.68 0.29
C GLN A 15 -0.41 -4.14 -1.12
N LEU A 16 -1.14 -3.30 -1.87
CA LEU A 16 -1.51 -3.62 -3.25
C LEU A 16 -0.29 -3.76 -4.16
N GLN A 17 0.75 -2.94 -3.98
CA GLN A 17 2.00 -3.08 -4.72
C GLN A 17 2.73 -4.38 -4.36
N VAL A 18 2.78 -4.75 -3.08
CA VAL A 18 3.36 -6.03 -2.64
C VAL A 18 2.61 -7.22 -3.24
N VAL A 19 1.27 -7.20 -3.21
CA VAL A 19 0.43 -8.24 -3.82
C VAL A 19 0.72 -8.36 -5.32
N ASP A 20 0.80 -7.25 -6.05
CA ASP A 20 1.10 -7.27 -7.48
C ASP A 20 2.46 -7.89 -7.81
N ARG A 21 3.50 -7.58 -7.02
CA ARG A 21 4.84 -8.16 -7.20
C ARG A 21 4.87 -9.65 -6.88
N LEU A 22 4.17 -10.07 -5.84
CA LEU A 22 4.05 -11.49 -5.47
C LEU A 22 3.21 -12.28 -6.47
N ALA A 23 2.17 -11.68 -7.03
CA ALA A 23 1.37 -12.30 -8.09
C ALA A 23 2.25 -12.64 -9.31
N LEU A 24 3.20 -11.77 -9.67
CA LEU A 24 4.19 -12.07 -10.69
C LEU A 24 5.20 -13.14 -10.22
N LEU A 25 5.87 -12.90 -9.09
CA LEU A 25 7.05 -13.68 -8.67
C LEU A 25 6.71 -15.07 -8.12
N ARG A 26 5.58 -15.23 -7.44
CA ARG A 26 5.19 -16.46 -6.73
C ARG A 26 4.10 -17.24 -7.46
N LEU A 27 3.14 -16.53 -8.06
CA LEU A 27 2.02 -17.17 -8.75
C LEU A 27 2.25 -17.28 -10.27
N GLY A 28 3.27 -16.60 -10.81
CA GLY A 28 3.58 -16.63 -12.23
C GLY A 28 2.48 -16.02 -13.11
N LEU A 29 1.65 -15.15 -12.55
CA LEU A 29 0.57 -14.50 -13.29
C LEU A 29 1.15 -13.58 -14.37
N ASP A 30 0.54 -13.61 -15.55
CA ASP A 30 0.88 -12.69 -16.63
C ASP A 30 0.33 -11.28 -16.37
N ASP A 31 0.63 -10.35 -17.28
CA ASP A 31 0.24 -8.95 -17.13
C ASP A 31 -1.27 -8.72 -17.16
N ASP A 32 -2.03 -9.58 -17.85
CA ASP A 32 -3.48 -9.43 -17.96
C ASP A 32 -4.18 -9.93 -16.69
N ASP A 33 -3.77 -11.09 -16.18
CA ASP A 33 -4.27 -11.66 -14.93
C ASP A 33 -3.89 -10.79 -13.72
N ARG A 34 -2.64 -10.29 -13.68
CA ARG A 34 -2.21 -9.33 -12.65
C ARG A 34 -3.02 -8.05 -12.69
N ARG A 35 -3.26 -7.50 -13.88
CA ARG A 35 -4.09 -6.30 -14.02
C ARG A 35 -5.50 -6.56 -13.49
N GLN A 36 -6.10 -7.70 -13.81
CA GLN A 36 -7.41 -8.07 -13.30
C GLN A 36 -7.43 -8.18 -11.77
N LEU A 37 -6.42 -8.84 -11.17
CA LEU A 37 -6.27 -8.95 -9.71
C LEU A 37 -6.17 -7.56 -9.06
N VAL A 38 -5.24 -6.73 -9.53
CA VAL A 38 -4.97 -5.40 -8.97
C VAL A 38 -6.19 -4.50 -9.07
N VAL A 39 -6.86 -4.46 -10.23
CA VAL A 39 -8.08 -3.64 -10.41
C VAL A 39 -9.21 -4.12 -9.50
N THR A 40 -9.37 -5.43 -9.34
CA THR A 40 -10.41 -6.00 -8.48
C THR A 40 -10.15 -5.66 -7.01
N LEU A 41 -8.91 -5.86 -6.54
CA LEU A 41 -8.53 -5.53 -5.17
C LEU A 41 -8.60 -4.02 -4.90
N ALA A 42 -8.14 -3.19 -5.82
CA ALA A 42 -8.24 -1.72 -5.70
C ALA A 42 -9.69 -1.24 -5.55
N ARG A 43 -10.63 -1.80 -6.33
CA ARG A 43 -12.05 -1.49 -6.21
C ARG A 43 -12.63 -1.90 -4.86
N HIS A 44 -12.26 -3.07 -4.37
CA HIS A 44 -12.70 -3.55 -3.07
C HIS A 44 -12.19 -2.65 -1.92
N LEU A 45 -10.90 -2.29 -1.97
CA LEU A 45 -10.29 -1.37 -1.01
C LEU A 45 -10.93 0.03 -1.07
N ALA A 46 -11.24 0.53 -2.26
CA ALA A 46 -11.92 1.81 -2.44
C ALA A 46 -13.32 1.82 -1.83
N GLY A 47 -14.07 0.72 -1.94
CA GLY A 47 -15.38 0.55 -1.30
C GLY A 47 -15.27 0.63 0.22
N HIS A 48 -14.40 -0.18 0.83
CA HIS A 48 -14.19 -0.14 2.29
C HIS A 48 -13.70 1.21 2.79
N LEU A 49 -12.79 1.85 2.05
CA LEU A 49 -12.31 3.18 2.39
C LEU A 49 -13.46 4.20 2.34
N HIS A 50 -14.31 4.14 1.32
CA HIS A 50 -15.45 5.03 1.19
C HIS A 50 -16.44 4.87 2.33
N ASP A 51 -16.86 3.64 2.63
CA ASP A 51 -17.82 3.36 3.70
C ASP A 51 -17.29 3.87 5.05
N ASN A 52 -16.05 3.52 5.40
CA ASN A 52 -15.39 3.98 6.62
C ASN A 52 -15.22 5.51 6.66
N SER A 53 -14.99 6.15 5.51
CA SER A 53 -14.83 7.59 5.43
C SER A 53 -16.15 8.31 5.58
N VAL A 54 -17.24 7.79 5.00
CA VAL A 54 -18.59 8.35 5.16
C VAL A 54 -19.04 8.28 6.60
N ASP A 55 -18.77 7.17 7.29
CA ASP A 55 -19.11 6.98 8.70
C ASP A 55 -18.40 8.01 9.62
N ILE A 56 -17.17 8.40 9.29
CA ILE A 56 -16.35 9.27 10.14
C ILE A 56 -16.42 10.75 9.74
N PHE A 57 -16.42 11.04 8.45
CA PHE A 57 -16.34 12.41 7.90
C PHE A 57 -17.67 12.90 7.33
N GLY A 58 -18.68 12.04 7.24
CA GLY A 58 -19.95 12.33 6.58
C GLY A 58 -19.89 12.17 5.06
N PRO A 59 -21.00 12.46 4.36
CA PRO A 59 -21.10 12.25 2.91
C PRO A 59 -20.04 13.02 2.12
N GLY A 60 -19.37 12.34 1.19
CA GLY A 60 -18.32 12.94 0.36
C GLY A 60 -17.78 11.96 -0.68
N ASP A 61 -16.99 12.48 -1.63
CA ASP A 61 -16.26 11.65 -2.59
C ASP A 61 -14.88 11.28 -2.04
N PHE A 62 -14.77 10.03 -1.57
CA PHE A 62 -13.52 9.46 -1.07
C PHE A 62 -12.88 8.48 -2.05
N VAL A 63 -13.60 8.06 -3.09
CA VAL A 63 -13.13 7.07 -4.06
C VAL A 63 -12.20 7.73 -5.07
N ASN A 64 -12.60 8.84 -5.69
CA ASN A 64 -11.79 9.46 -6.74
C ASN A 64 -10.42 9.95 -6.22
N PRO A 65 -10.32 10.60 -5.04
CA PRO A 65 -9.03 10.97 -4.48
C PRO A 65 -8.13 9.77 -4.20
N PHE A 66 -8.70 8.66 -3.72
CA PHE A 66 -7.97 7.42 -3.48
C PHE A 66 -7.42 6.83 -4.78
N ILE A 67 -8.26 6.72 -5.82
CA ILE A 67 -7.84 6.19 -7.13
C ILE A 67 -6.76 7.07 -7.77
N ALA A 68 -6.89 8.39 -7.69
CA ALA A 68 -5.88 9.32 -8.20
C ALA A 68 -4.52 9.10 -7.49
N LYS A 69 -4.55 8.93 -6.17
CA LYS A 69 -3.35 8.67 -5.37
C LYS A 69 -2.74 7.30 -5.67
N LEU A 70 -3.58 6.27 -5.77
CA LEU A 70 -3.16 4.92 -6.15
C LEU A 70 -2.45 4.90 -7.50
N ASN A 71 -3.00 5.58 -8.51
CA ASN A 71 -2.38 5.65 -9.84
C ASN A 71 -1.02 6.33 -9.81
N ARG A 72 -0.90 7.46 -9.08
CA ARG A 72 0.39 8.17 -8.91
C ARG A 72 1.42 7.26 -8.27
N ARG A 73 1.07 6.61 -7.16
CA ARG A 73 1.96 5.69 -6.44
C ARG A 73 2.32 4.48 -7.28
N GLY A 74 1.39 3.96 -8.08
CA GLY A 74 1.66 2.87 -9.01
C GLY A 74 2.80 3.20 -9.98
N THR A 75 2.84 4.43 -10.51
CA THR A 75 3.95 4.90 -11.34
C THR A 75 5.26 4.98 -10.55
N GLU A 76 5.23 5.53 -9.34
CA GLU A 76 6.42 5.67 -8.49
C GLU A 76 7.01 4.29 -8.09
N TYR A 77 6.16 3.36 -7.67
CA TYR A 77 6.57 1.99 -7.30
C TYR A 77 7.00 1.14 -8.49
N ALA A 78 6.59 1.48 -9.72
CA ALA A 78 7.04 0.77 -10.93
C ALA A 78 8.55 0.95 -11.17
N GLU A 79 9.15 2.02 -10.64
CA GLU A 79 10.60 2.28 -10.71
C GLU A 79 11.40 1.59 -9.58
N LEU A 80 10.71 0.96 -8.62
CA LEU A 80 11.31 0.40 -7.41
C LEU A 80 11.29 -1.13 -7.43
N ASN A 81 12.37 -1.73 -6.93
CA ASN A 81 12.56 -3.17 -7.00
C ASN A 81 11.90 -3.92 -5.84
N TYR A 82 11.34 -5.08 -6.16
CA TYR A 82 10.86 -6.09 -5.24
C TYR A 82 11.32 -7.46 -5.78
N GLY A 83 12.03 -8.22 -4.95
CA GLY A 83 12.64 -9.50 -5.34
C GLY A 83 12.26 -10.66 -4.44
N GLU A 84 12.94 -11.79 -4.63
CA GLU A 84 12.72 -13.01 -3.85
C GLU A 84 12.83 -12.77 -2.35
N ASP A 85 13.81 -11.98 -1.93
CA ASP A 85 14.09 -11.67 -0.52
C ASP A 85 13.16 -10.61 0.09
N GLY A 86 12.45 -9.83 -0.71
CA GLY A 86 11.73 -8.68 -0.17
C GLY A 86 11.56 -7.50 -1.10
N PRO A 87 10.82 -6.48 -0.65
CA PRO A 87 10.97 -5.12 -1.16
C PRO A 87 12.41 -4.62 -0.93
N SER A 88 12.95 -3.92 -1.92
CA SER A 88 14.26 -3.27 -1.79
C SER A 88 14.22 -2.10 -0.79
N TYR A 89 15.39 -1.65 -0.32
CA TYR A 89 15.49 -0.47 0.55
C TYR A 89 14.77 0.77 -0.05
N PRO A 90 14.96 1.14 -1.34
CA PRO A 90 14.19 2.24 -1.93
C PRO A 90 12.67 2.04 -1.90
N PHE A 91 12.19 0.80 -2.07
CA PHE A 91 10.78 0.45 -2.00
C PHE A 91 10.19 0.72 -0.61
N MET A 92 10.89 0.27 0.45
CA MET A 92 10.51 0.55 1.84
C MET A 92 10.64 2.02 2.19
N ARG A 93 11.73 2.66 1.77
CA ARG A 93 11.99 4.07 2.03
C ARG A 93 10.95 4.97 1.38
N HIS A 94 10.43 4.61 0.21
CA HIS A 94 9.37 5.37 -0.42
C HIS A 94 8.09 5.38 0.43
N LEU A 95 7.65 4.23 0.95
CA LEU A 95 6.52 4.17 1.90
C LEU A 95 6.78 5.06 3.13
N GLY A 96 7.95 4.88 3.77
CA GLY A 96 8.31 5.63 4.97
C GLY A 96 8.38 7.14 4.73
N TYR A 97 8.87 7.57 3.57
CA TYR A 97 8.91 8.97 3.17
C TYR A 97 7.50 9.57 3.03
N GLU A 98 6.60 8.87 2.35
CA GLU A 98 5.23 9.38 2.12
C GLU A 98 4.42 9.47 3.41
N ILE A 99 4.58 8.50 4.31
CA ILE A 99 3.98 8.57 5.66
C ILE A 99 4.62 9.69 6.47
N GLN A 100 5.94 9.90 6.39
CA GLN A 100 6.61 11.02 7.06
C GLN A 100 6.06 12.38 6.61
N GLN A 101 5.78 12.56 5.31
CA GLN A 101 5.19 13.80 4.79
C GLN A 101 3.80 14.07 5.37
N ILE A 102 3.00 13.01 5.59
CA ILE A 102 1.68 13.11 6.22
C ILE A 102 1.79 13.47 7.71
N MET A 103 2.76 12.87 8.41
CA MET A 103 2.98 13.10 9.83
C MET A 103 3.64 14.46 10.11
N GLY A 104 4.40 15.00 9.16
CA GLY A 104 5.15 16.25 9.31
C GLY A 104 6.42 16.10 10.15
N GLU A 105 7.15 17.19 10.34
CA GLU A 105 8.53 17.20 10.87
C GLU A 105 8.64 17.51 12.37
N SER A 106 7.57 17.29 13.14
CA SER A 106 7.64 17.51 14.59
C SER A 106 8.68 16.59 15.25
N GLN A 107 9.25 17.00 16.38
CA GLN A 107 10.19 16.16 17.15
C GLN A 107 9.59 14.79 17.52
N ALA A 108 8.27 14.71 17.71
CA ALA A 108 7.59 13.43 17.96
C ALA A 108 7.53 12.53 16.71
N ASN A 109 7.52 13.13 15.52
CA ASN A 109 7.32 12.41 14.25
C ASN A 109 8.63 12.10 13.52
N ARG A 110 9.78 12.52 14.06
CA ARG A 110 11.10 12.31 13.41
C ARG A 110 11.47 10.85 13.16
N TRP A 111 10.87 9.93 13.92
CA TRP A 111 11.16 8.48 13.88
C TRP A 111 10.09 7.70 13.11
N VAL A 112 9.12 8.37 12.51
CA VAL A 112 8.03 7.73 11.77
C VAL A 112 8.60 6.94 10.60
N ILE A 113 9.52 7.53 9.83
CA ILE A 113 10.15 6.84 8.70
C ILE A 113 10.88 5.55 9.14
N ASP A 114 11.63 5.59 10.23
CA ASP A 114 12.36 4.43 10.74
C ASP A 114 11.37 3.36 11.25
N GLN A 115 10.33 3.75 11.98
CA GLN A 115 9.27 2.84 12.43
C GLN A 115 8.58 2.14 11.24
N VAL A 116 8.29 2.89 10.17
CA VAL A 116 7.65 2.33 8.98
C VAL A 116 8.60 1.37 8.26
N MET A 117 9.86 1.74 8.09
CA MET A 117 10.81 0.94 7.31
C MET A 117 11.30 -0.30 8.05
N ASP A 118 11.59 -0.19 9.34
CA ASP A 118 12.24 -1.25 10.11
C ASP A 118 11.23 -2.19 10.80
N LYS A 119 9.95 -1.79 10.86
CA LYS A 119 8.90 -2.57 11.52
C LYS A 119 7.65 -2.71 10.69
N ASP A 120 6.90 -1.63 10.44
CA ASP A 120 5.56 -1.76 9.88
C ASP A 120 5.57 -2.37 8.46
N GLY A 121 6.44 -1.85 7.59
CA GLY A 121 6.58 -2.34 6.21
C GLY A 121 7.08 -3.79 6.16
N VAL A 122 7.99 -4.16 7.06
CA VAL A 122 8.52 -5.54 7.17
C VAL A 122 7.43 -6.51 7.63
N ASP A 123 6.66 -6.13 8.66
CA ASP A 123 5.55 -6.93 9.14
C ASP A 123 4.47 -7.09 8.06
N ILE A 124 4.12 -6.01 7.34
CA ILE A 124 3.15 -6.06 6.24
C ILE A 124 3.64 -7.00 5.12
N ASP A 125 4.88 -6.84 4.66
CA ASP A 125 5.43 -7.70 3.61
C ASP A 125 5.40 -9.19 4.04
N ARG A 126 5.79 -9.49 5.28
CA ARG A 126 5.74 -10.85 5.82
C ARG A 126 4.31 -11.42 5.81
N GLU A 127 3.33 -10.67 6.30
CA GLU A 127 1.95 -11.17 6.38
C GLU A 127 1.33 -11.35 4.99
N ILE A 128 1.58 -10.43 4.04
CA ILE A 128 1.07 -10.55 2.67
C ILE A 128 1.74 -11.72 1.94
N ARG A 129 3.07 -11.89 2.07
CA ARG A 129 3.79 -13.06 1.53
C ARG A 129 3.17 -14.36 2.00
N ARG A 130 2.95 -14.47 3.32
CA ARG A 130 2.33 -15.64 3.94
C ARG A 130 0.90 -15.87 3.42
N ALA A 131 0.10 -14.82 3.29
CA ALA A 131 -1.27 -14.93 2.77
C ALA A 131 -1.29 -15.39 1.30
N MET A 132 -0.35 -14.90 0.48
CA MET A 132 -0.22 -15.29 -0.92
C MET A 132 0.26 -16.75 -1.08
N ASP A 133 1.24 -17.17 -0.27
CA ASP A 133 1.74 -18.55 -0.30
C ASP A 133 0.64 -19.56 0.11
N ASN A 134 -0.25 -19.18 1.02
CA ASN A 134 -1.34 -20.02 1.52
C ASN A 134 -2.65 -19.90 0.70
N LEU A 135 -2.66 -19.19 -0.43
CA LEU A 135 -3.91 -18.85 -1.14
C LEU A 135 -4.65 -20.09 -1.70
N PHE A 136 -3.92 -21.17 -1.97
CA PHE A 136 -4.43 -22.41 -2.57
C PHE A 136 -4.34 -23.62 -1.65
N GLU A 137 -3.95 -23.43 -0.38
CA GLU A 137 -3.98 -24.46 0.66
C GLU A 137 -5.37 -24.55 1.32
#